data_AF-A0A3C0R4X2-F1
#
_entry.id   AF-A0A3C0R4X2-F1
#
_cell.length_a   1.000
_cell.length_b   1.000
_cell.length_c   1.000
_cell.angle_alpha   90.00
_cell.angle_beta   90.00
_cell.angle_gamma   90.00
#
_symmetry.space_group_name_H-M   'P 1'
#
loop_
_entity.id
_entity.type
_entity.pdbx_description
1 polymer ?
#
loop_
_entity_poly.entity_id
_entity_poly.type
_entity_poly.pdbx_seq_one_letter_code
_entity_poly.pdbx_strand_id
1 'polypeptide(L)'
;LNTFPIVPGSSKVLKITPTGQISVFASGLTTILGVAFDSAGRLYVLENTTGTGNQFPTPGTGKVIRIESGNRTLIASGLFLPTAMTFGPDGALYVSNVGFGPPPNGLGQVLKITVP
;
A
#
# COMPACT_ATOMS: atom_id res chain seq x y z
N LEU A 1 -8.62 3.82 6.49
CA LEU A 1 -9.17 2.48 6.15
C LEU A 1 -10.64 2.63 5.77
N ASN A 2 -11.12 1.91 4.75
CA ASN A 2 -12.54 1.90 4.40
C ASN A 2 -13.35 1.11 5.44
N THR A 3 -14.68 1.19 5.33
CA THR A 3 -15.61 0.45 6.19
C THR A 3 -15.47 -1.06 6.00
N PHE A 4 -15.77 -1.81 7.06
CA PHE A 4 -15.91 -3.25 7.04
C PHE A 4 -17.30 -3.66 6.51
N PRO A 5 -17.46 -4.76 5.75
CA PRO A 5 -16.43 -5.68 5.23
C PRO A 5 -15.55 -5.05 4.15
N ILE A 6 -14.38 -5.62 3.92
CA ILE A 6 -13.46 -5.16 2.85
C ILE A 6 -14.13 -5.38 1.49
N VAL A 7 -14.22 -4.30 0.72
CA VAL A 7 -14.76 -4.32 -0.66
C VAL A 7 -13.63 -4.05 -1.65
N PRO A 8 -13.33 -4.98 -2.58
CA PRO A 8 -12.31 -4.77 -3.61
C PRO A 8 -12.55 -3.50 -4.42
N GLY A 9 -11.49 -2.71 -4.64
CA GLY A 9 -11.55 -1.49 -5.45
C GLY A 9 -12.22 -0.28 -4.80
N SER A 10 -12.65 -0.39 -3.54
CA SER A 10 -13.37 0.67 -2.82
C SER A 10 -12.49 1.85 -2.38
N SER A 11 -11.16 1.70 -2.38
CA SER A 11 -10.22 2.74 -1.96
C SER A 11 -9.73 3.55 -3.16
N LYS A 12 -9.39 4.81 -2.87
CA LYS A 12 -8.87 5.77 -3.84
C LYS A 12 -7.78 6.63 -3.22
N VAL A 13 -6.85 7.09 -4.04
CA VAL A 13 -5.91 8.15 -3.72
C VAL A 13 -6.45 9.46 -4.28
N LEU A 14 -6.52 10.49 -3.44
CA LEU A 14 -6.94 11.83 -3.84
C LEU A 14 -5.72 12.73 -4.00
N LYS A 15 -5.76 13.62 -4.98
CA LYS A 15 -4.82 14.72 -5.14
C LYS A 15 -5.49 15.99 -4.65
N ILE A 16 -4.79 16.72 -3.78
CA ILE A 16 -5.23 18.00 -3.22
C ILE A 16 -4.19 19.03 -3.63
N THR A 17 -4.61 20.10 -4.32
CA THR A 17 -3.71 21.22 -4.68
C THR A 17 -3.47 22.13 -3.48
N PRO A 18 -2.42 22.97 -3.48
CA PRO A 18 -2.22 24.00 -2.45
C PRO A 18 -3.40 24.98 -2.32
N THR A 19 -4.17 25.15 -3.40
CA THR A 19 -5.41 25.96 -3.43
C THR A 19 -6.64 25.19 -2.94
N GLY A 20 -6.49 23.94 -2.49
CA GLY A 20 -7.57 23.12 -1.94
C GLY A 20 -8.43 22.39 -2.97
N GLN A 21 -8.05 22.38 -4.26
CA GLN A 21 -8.80 21.61 -5.26
C GLN A 21 -8.55 20.11 -5.09
N ILE A 22 -9.63 19.35 -4.94
CA ILE A 22 -9.59 17.90 -4.74
C ILE A 22 -9.95 17.19 -6.05
N SER A 23 -9.15 16.21 -6.44
CA SER A 23 -9.42 15.34 -7.59
C SER A 23 -9.02 13.90 -7.27
N VAL A 24 -9.59 12.92 -7.99
CA VAL A 24 -9.18 11.52 -7.88
C VAL A 24 -7.88 11.33 -8.65
N PHE A 25 -6.82 10.91 -7.96
CA PHE A 25 -5.54 10.56 -8.58
C PHE A 25 -5.52 9.11 -9.06
N ALA A 26 -5.99 8.19 -8.20
CA ALA A 26 -6.11 6.77 -8.51
C ALA A 26 -7.34 6.17 -7.83
N SER A 27 -8.04 5.27 -8.52
CA SER A 27 -9.22 4.53 -8.03
C SER A 27 -8.97 3.03 -8.09
N GLY A 28 -9.94 2.19 -7.72
CA GLY A 28 -9.83 0.73 -7.92
C GLY A 28 -8.71 0.09 -7.09
N LEU A 29 -8.37 0.68 -5.95
CA LEU A 29 -7.44 0.16 -4.96
C LEU A 29 -8.25 -0.39 -3.78
N THR A 30 -7.63 -1.17 -2.90
CA THR A 30 -8.30 -1.88 -1.80
C THR A 30 -7.48 -1.73 -0.53
N THR A 31 -8.12 -1.33 0.57
CA THR A 31 -7.50 -1.29 1.90
C THR A 31 -6.15 -0.53 1.90
N ILE A 32 -6.13 0.67 1.30
CA ILE A 32 -4.93 1.52 1.31
C ILE A 32 -4.61 1.91 2.76
N LEU A 33 -3.34 1.75 3.15
CA LEU A 33 -2.83 2.22 4.44
C LEU A 33 -1.93 3.45 4.32
N GLY A 34 -1.22 3.58 3.21
CA GLY A 34 -0.28 4.69 3.04
C GLY A 34 0.18 4.84 1.61
N VAL A 35 0.81 5.99 1.38
CA VAL A 35 1.49 6.32 0.14
C VAL A 35 2.90 6.86 0.44
N ALA A 36 3.82 6.68 -0.49
CA ALA A 36 5.17 7.20 -0.41
C ALA A 36 5.62 7.64 -1.81
N PHE A 37 6.55 8.59 -1.86
CA PHE A 37 7.16 9.05 -3.11
C PHE A 37 8.65 8.73 -3.08
N ASP A 38 9.17 8.23 -4.19
CA ASP A 38 10.62 8.13 -4.35
C ASP A 38 11.25 9.47 -4.75
N SER A 39 12.58 9.50 -4.88
CA SER A 39 13.34 10.70 -5.27
C SER A 39 13.03 11.21 -6.67
N ALA A 40 12.43 10.37 -7.53
CA ALA A 40 11.96 10.76 -8.87
C ALA A 40 10.50 11.28 -8.85
N GLY A 41 9.85 11.31 -7.69
CA GLY A 41 8.46 11.77 -7.54
C GLY A 41 7.42 10.73 -7.98
N ARG A 42 7.80 9.45 -8.12
CA ARG A 42 6.85 8.37 -8.47
C ARG A 42 6.07 7.94 -7.24
N LEU A 43 4.75 7.78 -7.37
CA LEU A 43 3.86 7.41 -6.25
C LEU A 43 3.85 5.89 -6.05
N TYR A 44 4.04 5.46 -4.80
CA TYR A 44 3.83 4.09 -4.34
C TYR A 44 2.65 4.07 -3.40
N VAL A 45 1.83 3.02 -3.49
CA VAL A 45 0.65 2.79 -2.65
C VAL A 45 0.78 1.44 -1.95
N LEU A 46 0.58 1.44 -0.63
CA LEU A 46 0.54 0.23 0.18
C LEU A 46 -0.90 -0.20 0.40
N GLU A 47 -1.25 -1.39 -0.09
CA GLU A 47 -2.52 -2.05 0.16
C GLU A 47 -2.32 -3.19 1.16
N ASN A 48 -3.10 -3.20 2.25
CA ASN A 48 -2.95 -4.19 3.31
C ASN A 48 -3.57 -5.56 2.97
N THR A 49 -4.82 -5.54 2.48
CA THR A 49 -5.58 -6.74 2.12
C THR A 49 -6.24 -6.50 0.78
N THR A 50 -6.00 -7.40 -0.18
CA THR A 50 -6.40 -7.23 -1.58
C THR A 50 -6.92 -8.55 -2.17
N GLY A 51 -7.52 -8.51 -3.36
CA GLY A 51 -8.08 -9.70 -4.02
C GLY A 51 -9.57 -9.92 -3.72
N THR A 52 -10.20 -10.77 -4.53
CA THR A 52 -11.62 -11.10 -4.43
C THR A 52 -11.89 -12.09 -3.30
N GLY A 53 -12.95 -11.86 -2.53
CA GLY A 53 -13.37 -12.76 -1.43
C GLY A 53 -12.72 -12.49 -0.08
N ASN A 54 -11.72 -11.60 0.00
CA ASN A 54 -11.05 -11.23 1.25
C ASN A 54 -11.85 -10.15 1.99
N GLN A 55 -12.88 -10.56 2.71
CA GLN A 55 -13.79 -9.66 3.44
C GLN A 55 -13.19 -9.15 4.76
N PHE A 56 -12.17 -9.83 5.30
CA PHE A 56 -11.47 -9.52 6.54
C PHE A 56 -9.97 -9.39 6.29
N PRO A 57 -9.18 -8.77 7.21
CA PRO A 57 -7.73 -8.73 7.10
C PRO A 57 -7.18 -10.11 6.78
N THR A 58 -6.61 -10.27 5.59
CA THR A 58 -6.19 -11.57 5.07
C THR A 58 -4.69 -11.53 4.81
N PRO A 59 -3.90 -12.25 5.62
CA PRO A 59 -2.47 -12.34 5.43
C PRO A 59 -2.04 -12.84 4.04
N GLY A 60 -0.86 -12.42 3.61
CA GLY A 60 -0.27 -12.83 2.33
C GLY A 60 -0.91 -12.16 1.10
N THR A 61 -1.87 -11.26 1.29
CA THR A 61 -2.56 -10.57 0.18
C THR A 61 -2.15 -9.12 0.00
N GLY A 62 -1.35 -8.59 0.93
CA GLY A 62 -0.87 -7.22 0.86
C GLY A 62 0.10 -7.02 -0.31
N LYS A 63 0.12 -5.80 -0.85
CA LYS A 63 0.97 -5.45 -1.98
C LYS A 63 1.38 -3.98 -1.96
N VAL A 64 2.49 -3.70 -2.64
CA VAL A 64 2.92 -2.35 -3.02
C VAL A 64 2.75 -2.21 -4.52
N ILE A 65 2.07 -1.14 -4.93
CA ILE A 65 1.89 -0.79 -6.34
C ILE A 65 2.49 0.59 -6.57
N ARG A 66 3.27 0.74 -7.65
CA ARG A 66 3.69 2.04 -8.18
C ARG A 66 2.67 2.53 -9.20
N ILE A 67 2.28 3.80 -9.10
CA ILE A 67 1.30 4.43 -9.99
C ILE A 67 1.97 5.61 -10.72
N GLU A 68 2.01 5.54 -12.05
CA GLU A 68 2.58 6.56 -12.92
C GLU A 68 1.73 6.74 -14.17
N SER A 69 1.27 7.96 -14.44
CA SER A 69 0.47 8.30 -15.62
C SER A 69 -0.72 7.34 -15.85
N GLY A 70 -1.36 6.90 -14.76
CA GLY A 70 -2.46 5.94 -14.78
C GLY A 70 -2.07 4.47 -14.85
N ASN A 71 -0.80 4.16 -15.17
CA ASN A 71 -0.28 2.79 -15.19
C ASN A 71 0.04 2.31 -13.77
N ARG A 72 -0.20 1.02 -13.52
CA ARG A 72 0.07 0.34 -12.24
C ARG A 72 1.14 -0.72 -12.43
N THR A 73 2.24 -0.59 -11.72
CA THR A 73 3.31 -1.58 -11.69
C THR A 73 3.31 -2.27 -10.33
N LEU A 74 3.25 -3.60 -10.31
CA LEU A 74 3.39 -4.37 -9.07
C LEU A 74 4.86 -4.32 -8.61
N ILE A 75 5.10 -3.86 -7.39
CA ILE A 75 6.45 -3.73 -6.82
C ILE A 75 6.72 -4.87 -5.83
N ALA A 76 5.74 -5.20 -5.00
CA ALA A 76 5.81 -6.32 -4.09
C ALA A 76 4.40 -6.89 -3.88
N SER A 77 4.32 -8.20 -3.67
CA SER A 77 3.11 -8.94 -3.33
C SER A 77 3.41 -9.95 -2.23
N GLY A 78 2.39 -10.65 -1.75
CA GLY A 78 2.59 -11.65 -0.70
C GLY A 78 2.82 -11.05 0.69
N LEU A 79 2.59 -9.74 0.86
CA LEU A 79 2.83 -9.08 2.16
C LEU A 79 1.80 -9.57 3.17
N PHE A 80 2.29 -9.77 4.38
CA PHE A 80 1.54 -10.28 5.51
C PHE A 80 1.08 -9.11 6.36
N LEU A 81 -0.16 -8.65 6.15
CA LEU A 81 -0.76 -7.56 6.93
C LEU A 81 0.22 -6.37 7.15
N PRO A 82 0.76 -5.78 6.06
CA PRO A 82 1.70 -4.68 6.18
C PRO A 82 0.99 -3.44 6.75
N THR A 83 1.73 -2.54 7.40
CA THR A 83 1.15 -1.39 8.13
C THR A 83 1.64 -0.03 7.67
N ALA A 84 2.89 0.08 7.21
CA ALA A 84 3.49 1.33 6.77
C ALA A 84 4.59 1.08 5.74
N MET A 85 4.97 2.12 5.00
CA MET A 85 6.15 2.10 4.14
C MET A 85 6.81 3.47 4.04
N THR A 86 8.12 3.50 3.80
CA THR A 86 8.89 4.73 3.56
C THR A 86 10.13 4.44 2.72
N PHE A 87 10.60 5.43 1.95
CA PHE A 87 11.90 5.33 1.29
C PHE A 87 13.02 5.67 2.26
N GLY A 88 14.11 4.89 2.21
CA GLY A 88 15.35 5.17 2.93
C GLY A 88 16.30 6.06 2.12
N PRO A 89 17.36 6.58 2.75
CA PRO A 89 18.39 7.38 2.07
C PRO A 89 19.20 6.58 1.03
N ASP A 90 19.14 5.25 1.09
CA ASP A 90 19.72 4.32 0.12
C ASP A 90 18.81 4.09 -1.10
N GLY A 91 17.66 4.76 -1.18
CA GLY A 91 16.70 4.64 -2.28
C GLY A 91 15.83 3.38 -2.23
N ALA A 92 15.99 2.52 -1.23
CA ALA A 92 15.14 1.34 -1.06
C ALA A 92 13.82 1.70 -0.37
N LEU A 93 12.77 0.94 -0.68
CA LEU A 93 11.49 1.04 0.00
C LEU A 93 11.49 0.10 1.21
N TYR A 94 11.28 0.65 2.40
CA TYR A 94 11.14 -0.08 3.64
C TYR A 94 9.66 -0.25 3.98
N VAL A 95 9.22 -1.47 4.27
CA VAL A 95 7.82 -1.79 4.58
C VAL A 95 7.73 -2.53 5.91
N SER A 96 6.93 -2.02 6.86
CA SER A 96 6.59 -2.79 8.06
C SER A 96 5.59 -3.88 7.69
N ASN A 97 5.98 -5.12 7.95
CA ASN A 97 5.23 -6.33 7.60
C ASN A 97 4.96 -7.15 8.87
N VAL A 98 3.88 -7.92 8.88
CA VAL A 98 3.36 -8.63 10.06
C VAL A 98 3.07 -7.64 11.20
N GLY A 99 2.38 -6.53 10.87
CA GLY A 99 2.17 -5.44 11.82
C GLY A 99 1.02 -5.68 12.80
N PHE A 100 0.11 -6.61 12.49
CA PHE A 100 -0.99 -7.04 13.37
C PHE A 100 -1.54 -8.39 12.93
N GLY A 101 -2.44 -8.95 13.74
CA GLY A 101 -3.15 -10.20 13.45
C GLY A 101 -2.27 -11.45 13.67
N PRO A 102 -2.88 -12.64 13.80
CA PRO A 102 -2.12 -13.90 13.85
C PRO A 102 -1.22 -14.00 12.59
N PRO A 103 0.07 -14.34 12.74
CA PRO A 103 0.66 -15.36 13.61
C PRO A 103 1.46 -14.70 14.77
N PRO A 104 2.19 -15.44 15.63
CA PRO A 104 2.48 -15.04 17.01
C PRO A 104 3.52 -13.91 17.19
N ASN A 105 3.70 -13.54 18.47
CA ASN A 105 4.65 -12.54 18.97
C ASN A 105 6.06 -12.71 18.36
N GLY A 106 6.67 -11.59 17.96
CA GLY A 106 8.06 -11.55 17.50
C GLY A 106 8.28 -11.77 15.99
N LEU A 107 7.22 -11.93 15.20
CA LEU A 107 7.32 -12.07 13.74
C LEU A 107 7.26 -10.74 12.97
N GLY A 108 7.07 -9.62 13.67
CA GLY A 108 7.12 -8.28 13.09
C GLY A 108 8.45 -8.06 12.40
N GLN A 109 8.42 -7.56 11.16
CA GLN A 109 9.61 -7.36 10.36
C GLN A 109 9.54 -6.06 9.56
N VAL A 110 10.71 -5.52 9.22
CA VAL A 110 10.85 -4.45 8.23
C VAL A 110 11.51 -5.05 7.00
N LEU A 111 10.77 -5.10 5.90
CA LEU A 111 11.28 -5.55 4.62
C LEU A 111 11.97 -4.41 3.91
N LYS A 112 13.16 -4.65 3.35
CA LYS A 112 13.83 -3.75 2.42
C LYS A 112 13.55 -4.25 0.99
N ILE A 113 12.90 -3.41 0.18
CA ILE A 113 12.52 -3.71 -1.20
C ILE A 113 13.30 -2.79 -2.13
N THR A 114 14.04 -3.38 -3.06
CA THR A 114 14.67 -2.62 -4.15
C THR A 114 13.62 -2.36 -5.21
N VAL A 115 13.42 -1.09 -5.57
CA VAL A 115 12.44 -0.68 -6.58
C VAL A 115 13.11 -0.45 -7.93
N PRO A 116 12.46 -0.79 -9.05
CA PRO A 116 12.95 -0.51 -10.39
C PRO A 116 12.76 0.96 -10.82
#